data_AF-A0AB38KGH3-F1
#
_entry.id   AF-A0AB38KGH3-F1
#
_cell.length_a   1.000
_cell.length_b   1.000
_cell.length_c   1.000
_cell.angle_alpha   90.00
_cell.angle_beta   90.00
_cell.angle_gamma   90.00
#
_symmetry.space_group_name_H-M   'P 1'
#
loop_
_entity.id
_entity.type
_entity.pdbx_description
1 polymer ?
#
loop_
_entity_poly.entity_id
_entity_poly.type
_entity_poly.pdbx_seq_one_letter_code
_entity_poly.pdbx_strand_id
1 'polypeptide(L)'
;MQKFLIVLGLCLMLAISANAQSPKEAKPSFDCAKAKSKVEKMICNDESGELQNLDRYMGEVYTQLRKELKISNFADKEQRLKDLLDSQRAFIKNLNKVDFIKDAYEERITQLLKLLGEVLDSNNKELCEYARRYESDDSKWQEVPPSVNPPFSIGYCAFGANNQYGIFYHYCTEKREIIKKEMAKAIKEKDPYISFPRVYKRKIDINNDGVLDNVILSRGEYFSALWIYKNGKLDAKASGKIYGDDLHFSGAKTEEEVCIVNETPCRAFEKYALPSNKISGIPEQAEFNSEIPILSYLTYGVMEFQGKNYITLWNGRFNFDENSTYPETRIYLLEGNKRELKCTYTKGNN
;
A
#
# COMPACT_ATOMS: atom_id res chain seq x y z
N MET A 1 -49.05 -3.08 -17.95
CA MET A 1 -47.96 -2.85 -18.92
C MET A 1 -47.12 -1.66 -18.45
N GLN A 2 -45.96 -1.95 -17.86
CA GLN A 2 -44.70 -1.20 -17.98
C GLN A 2 -43.72 -1.91 -17.02
N LYS A 3 -42.96 -2.86 -17.59
CA LYS A 3 -41.89 -3.55 -16.88
C LYS A 3 -40.69 -2.62 -16.88
N PHE A 4 -40.30 -2.11 -15.72
CA PHE A 4 -39.01 -1.44 -15.56
C PHE A 4 -37.91 -2.51 -15.66
N LEU A 5 -37.35 -2.63 -16.87
CA LEU A 5 -36.10 -3.33 -17.11
C LEU A 5 -34.98 -2.56 -16.40
N ILE A 6 -34.66 -2.97 -15.17
CA ILE A 6 -33.38 -2.64 -14.54
C ILE A 6 -32.32 -3.43 -15.30
N VAL A 7 -31.85 -2.86 -16.42
CA VAL A 7 -30.62 -3.30 -17.07
C VAL A 7 -29.48 -2.87 -16.16
N LEU A 8 -29.19 -3.70 -15.16
CA LEU A 8 -27.94 -3.66 -14.42
C LEU A 8 -26.88 -4.19 -15.38
N GLY A 9 -26.36 -3.30 -16.21
CA GLY A 9 -25.25 -3.59 -17.09
C GLY A 9 -24.04 -3.98 -16.25
N LEU A 10 -23.83 -5.29 -16.08
CA LEU A 10 -22.50 -5.88 -15.98
C LEU A 10 -21.69 -5.37 -17.18
N CYS A 11 -21.03 -4.23 -17.03
CA CYS A 11 -19.91 -3.89 -17.91
C CYS A 11 -18.71 -4.71 -17.43
N LEU A 12 -18.64 -5.94 -17.96
CA LEU A 12 -17.38 -6.62 -18.23
C LEU A 12 -16.50 -5.67 -19.06
N MET A 13 -15.69 -4.84 -18.40
CA MET A 13 -14.57 -4.18 -19.05
C MET A 13 -13.29 -4.80 -18.49
N LEU A 14 -12.86 -5.86 -19.18
CA LEU A 14 -11.46 -6.27 -19.20
C LEU A 14 -10.66 -5.12 -19.81
N ALA A 15 -10.14 -4.24 -18.96
CA ALA A 15 -9.07 -3.33 -19.32
C ALA A 15 -8.12 -3.20 -18.13
N ILE A 16 -7.49 -4.32 -17.77
CA ILE A 16 -6.30 -4.29 -16.91
C ILE A 16 -5.13 -3.82 -17.78
N SER A 17 -5.11 -2.53 -18.09
CA SER A 17 -3.88 -1.84 -18.45
C SER A 17 -3.30 -1.35 -17.14
N ALA A 18 -2.53 -2.19 -16.45
CA ALA A 18 -1.73 -1.77 -15.30
C ALA A 18 -0.59 -0.88 -15.80
N ASN A 19 -0.92 0.36 -16.15
CA ASN A 19 0.04 1.45 -16.28
C ASN A 19 0.20 2.09 -14.89
N ALA A 20 1.43 2.51 -14.58
CA ALA A 20 1.71 3.30 -13.40
C ALA A 20 0.92 4.61 -13.52
N GLN A 21 -0.23 4.66 -12.85
CA GLN A 21 -1.08 5.85 -12.82
C GLN A 21 -0.49 6.84 -11.83
N SER A 22 -0.37 8.09 -12.29
CA SER A 22 0.09 9.22 -11.49
C SER A 22 -0.94 9.57 -10.40
N PRO A 23 -0.53 10.27 -9.32
CA PRO A 23 -1.43 10.87 -8.33
C PRO A 23 -2.58 11.70 -8.92
N LYS A 24 -2.39 12.32 -10.10
CA LYS A 24 -3.39 13.10 -10.83
C LYS A 24 -4.41 12.26 -11.61
N GLU A 25 -4.33 10.94 -11.53
CA GLU A 25 -5.20 10.00 -12.24
C GLU A 25 -5.95 9.06 -11.30
N ALA A 26 -6.24 9.47 -10.05
CA ALA A 26 -7.23 8.77 -9.25
C ALA A 26 -8.53 8.70 -10.06
N LYS A 27 -8.99 7.48 -10.35
CA LYS A 27 -10.22 7.24 -11.09
C LYS A 27 -11.07 6.30 -10.26
N PRO A 28 -12.35 6.59 -10.06
CA PRO A 28 -13.24 5.67 -9.37
C PRO A 28 -13.36 4.36 -10.16
N SER A 29 -13.99 3.35 -9.54
CA SER A 29 -14.25 2.04 -10.12
C SER A 29 -15.22 2.07 -11.32
N PHE A 30 -15.80 3.22 -11.62
CA PHE A 30 -16.79 3.43 -12.67
C PHE A 30 -16.46 4.63 -13.57
N ASP A 31 -17.12 4.69 -14.73
CA ASP A 31 -16.98 5.77 -15.71
C ASP A 31 -17.78 7.00 -15.26
N CYS A 32 -17.07 8.09 -14.92
CA CYS A 32 -17.68 9.34 -14.49
C CYS A 32 -18.63 9.97 -15.52
N ALA A 33 -18.44 9.72 -16.82
CA ALA A 33 -19.38 10.18 -17.84
C ALA A 33 -20.76 9.50 -17.72
N LYS A 34 -20.83 8.36 -17.01
CA LYS A 34 -22.05 7.57 -16.79
C LYS A 34 -22.62 7.74 -15.39
N ALA A 35 -22.08 8.64 -14.56
CA ALA A 35 -22.55 8.89 -13.20
C ALA A 35 -24.01 9.38 -13.20
N LYS A 36 -24.88 8.73 -12.42
CA LYS A 36 -26.32 9.04 -12.36
C LYS A 36 -26.75 9.52 -10.97
N SER A 37 -26.26 8.85 -9.94
CA SER A 37 -26.61 9.13 -8.54
C SER A 37 -25.87 10.35 -7.98
N LYS A 38 -26.39 10.89 -6.87
CA LYS A 38 -25.73 11.99 -6.14
C LYS A 38 -24.33 11.58 -5.68
N VAL A 39 -24.20 10.37 -5.15
CA VAL A 39 -22.93 9.82 -4.67
C VAL A 39 -21.92 9.63 -5.80
N GLU A 40 -22.31 9.04 -6.94
CA GLU A 40 -21.40 8.88 -8.09
C GLU A 40 -20.87 10.23 -8.58
N LYS A 41 -21.74 11.26 -8.64
CA LYS A 41 -21.32 12.62 -9.02
C LYS A 41 -20.39 13.24 -7.99
N MET A 42 -20.63 13.01 -6.70
CA MET A 42 -19.76 13.48 -5.62
C MET A 42 -18.37 12.87 -5.74
N ILE A 43 -18.28 11.55 -5.94
CA ILE A 43 -17.00 10.85 -6.15
C ILE A 43 -16.27 11.41 -7.38
N CYS A 44 -16.98 11.62 -8.50
CA CYS A 44 -16.36 12.14 -9.72
C CYS A 44 -15.85 13.58 -9.61
N ASN A 45 -16.46 14.39 -8.74
CA ASN A 45 -16.08 15.79 -8.53
C ASN A 45 -15.21 15.99 -7.27
N ASP A 46 -14.75 14.91 -6.66
CA ASP A 46 -13.88 14.96 -5.48
C ASP A 46 -12.46 15.42 -5.86
N GLU A 47 -12.19 16.72 -5.68
CA GLU A 47 -10.93 17.34 -6.09
C GLU A 47 -9.71 16.81 -5.31
N SER A 48 -9.91 16.31 -4.08
CA SER A 48 -8.83 15.68 -3.31
C SER A 48 -8.47 14.29 -3.84
N GLY A 49 -9.38 13.65 -4.58
CA GLY A 49 -9.24 12.29 -5.12
C GLY A 49 -9.38 11.17 -4.08
N GLU A 50 -9.67 11.51 -2.83
CA GLU A 50 -9.76 10.56 -1.71
C GLU A 50 -10.94 9.60 -1.85
N LEU A 51 -12.14 10.12 -2.13
CA LEU A 51 -13.34 9.31 -2.39
C LEU A 51 -13.19 8.48 -3.66
N GLN A 52 -12.48 9.00 -4.67
CA GLN A 52 -12.18 8.24 -5.90
C GLN A 52 -11.30 7.02 -5.59
N ASN A 53 -10.32 7.18 -4.69
CA ASN A 53 -9.44 6.10 -4.26
C ASN A 53 -10.17 5.08 -3.37
N LEU A 54 -11.00 5.54 -2.43
CA LEU A 54 -11.82 4.67 -1.59
C LEU A 54 -12.78 3.81 -2.43
N ASP A 55 -13.49 4.41 -3.39
CA ASP A 55 -14.41 3.69 -4.27
C ASP A 55 -13.66 2.65 -5.12
N ARG A 56 -12.56 3.06 -5.76
CA ARG A 56 -11.72 2.17 -6.57
C ARG A 56 -11.21 1.00 -5.74
N TYR A 57 -10.65 1.27 -4.57
CA TYR A 57 -10.06 0.24 -3.73
C TYR A 57 -11.13 -0.71 -3.16
N MET A 58 -12.29 -0.21 -2.76
CA MET A 58 -13.43 -1.07 -2.40
C MET A 58 -13.81 -2.02 -3.55
N GLY A 59 -13.85 -1.49 -4.78
CA GLY A 59 -14.10 -2.28 -5.99
C GLY A 59 -13.05 -3.38 -6.22
N GLU A 60 -11.77 -3.06 -6.02
CA GLU A 60 -10.65 -4.01 -6.12
C GLU A 60 -10.77 -5.13 -5.06
N VAL A 61 -10.99 -4.77 -3.79
CA VAL A 61 -11.16 -5.74 -2.68
C VAL A 61 -12.37 -6.63 -2.92
N TYR A 62 -13.52 -6.06 -3.29
CA TYR A 62 -14.73 -6.82 -3.61
C TYR A 62 -14.50 -7.81 -4.76
N THR A 63 -13.83 -7.35 -5.82
CA THR A 63 -13.53 -8.18 -7.00
C THR A 63 -12.62 -9.35 -6.64
N GLN A 64 -11.58 -9.07 -5.85
CA GLN A 64 -10.67 -10.10 -5.37
C GLN A 64 -11.38 -11.09 -4.45
N LEU A 65 -12.12 -10.63 -3.45
CA LEU A 65 -12.90 -11.48 -2.55
C LEU A 65 -13.82 -12.41 -3.33
N ARG A 66 -14.56 -11.87 -4.31
CA ARG A 66 -15.44 -12.68 -5.15
C ARG A 66 -14.66 -13.71 -5.99
N LYS A 67 -13.48 -13.37 -6.51
CA LYS A 67 -12.61 -14.29 -7.26
C LYS A 67 -12.14 -15.44 -6.35
N GLU A 68 -11.58 -15.11 -5.19
CA GLU A 68 -11.01 -16.07 -4.24
C GLU A 68 -12.10 -16.97 -3.64
N LEU A 69 -13.28 -16.43 -3.37
CA LEU A 69 -14.40 -17.20 -2.83
C LEU A 69 -14.94 -18.23 -3.83
N LYS A 70 -14.93 -17.92 -5.14
CA LYS A 70 -15.36 -18.87 -6.19
C LYS A 70 -14.48 -20.12 -6.28
N ILE A 71 -13.18 -19.96 -6.01
CA ILE A 71 -12.20 -21.05 -6.06
C ILE A 71 -11.97 -21.71 -4.70
N SER A 72 -12.61 -21.20 -3.65
CA SER A 72 -12.48 -21.73 -2.30
C SER A 72 -13.15 -23.10 -2.12
N ASN A 73 -12.70 -23.81 -1.07
CA ASN A 73 -13.23 -25.11 -0.68
C ASN A 73 -14.35 -25.03 0.37
N PHE A 74 -14.91 -23.84 0.63
CA PHE A 74 -16.03 -23.70 1.57
C PHE A 74 -17.27 -24.44 1.09
N ALA A 75 -17.87 -25.25 1.96
CA ALA A 75 -19.09 -26.00 1.64
C ALA A 75 -20.28 -25.08 1.31
N ASP A 76 -20.32 -23.89 1.92
CA ASP A 76 -21.34 -22.86 1.77
C ASP A 76 -20.95 -21.76 0.77
N LYS A 77 -19.97 -21.98 -0.11
CA LYS A 77 -19.43 -20.94 -1.03
C LYS A 77 -20.48 -20.21 -1.86
N GLU A 78 -21.49 -20.91 -2.38
CA GLU A 78 -22.54 -20.31 -3.22
C GLU A 78 -23.42 -19.36 -2.40
N GLN A 79 -23.73 -19.75 -1.16
CA GLN A 79 -24.47 -18.91 -0.23
C GLN A 79 -23.65 -17.68 0.15
N ARG A 80 -22.35 -17.85 0.48
CA ARG A 80 -21.44 -16.71 0.75
C ARG A 80 -21.32 -15.76 -0.44
N LEU A 81 -21.26 -16.26 -1.67
CA LEU A 81 -21.22 -15.43 -2.88
C LEU A 81 -22.51 -14.62 -3.06
N LYS A 82 -23.66 -15.23 -2.75
CA LYS A 82 -24.96 -14.55 -2.77
C LYS A 82 -25.03 -13.47 -1.70
N ASP A 83 -24.63 -13.77 -0.46
CA ASP A 83 -24.66 -12.82 0.66
C ASP A 83 -23.69 -11.66 0.45
N LEU A 84 -22.52 -11.91 -0.13
CA LEU A 84 -21.58 -10.88 -0.54
C LEU A 84 -22.19 -9.92 -1.58
N LEU A 85 -22.88 -10.46 -2.59
CA LEU A 85 -23.55 -9.65 -3.62
C LEU A 85 -24.71 -8.84 -3.04
N ASP A 86 -25.55 -9.48 -2.23
CA ASP A 86 -26.72 -8.84 -1.64
C ASP A 86 -26.31 -7.74 -0.64
N SER A 87 -25.30 -7.98 0.19
CA SER A 87 -24.74 -6.97 1.10
C SER A 87 -24.12 -5.80 0.34
N GLN A 88 -23.40 -6.04 -0.76
CA GLN A 88 -22.80 -4.96 -1.56
C GLN A 88 -23.87 -4.11 -2.25
N ARG A 89 -24.94 -4.72 -2.75
CA ARG A 89 -26.09 -4.00 -3.32
C ARG A 89 -26.81 -3.17 -2.25
N ALA A 90 -26.98 -3.72 -1.06
CA ALA A 90 -27.59 -3.01 0.06
C ALA A 90 -26.75 -1.78 0.47
N PHE A 91 -25.43 -1.93 0.56
CA PHE A 91 -24.50 -0.84 0.82
C PHE A 91 -24.66 0.29 -0.21
N ILE A 92 -24.51 -0.01 -1.51
CA ILE A 92 -24.60 0.98 -2.59
C ILE A 92 -25.96 1.71 -2.58
N LYS A 93 -27.05 0.96 -2.34
CA LYS A 93 -28.40 1.54 -2.28
C LYS A 93 -28.56 2.55 -1.14
N ASN A 94 -27.89 2.32 -0.01
CA ASN A 94 -27.99 3.16 1.19
C ASN A 94 -26.95 4.28 1.25
N LEU A 95 -25.94 4.31 0.37
CA LEU A 95 -24.94 5.39 0.30
C LEU A 95 -25.54 6.79 0.15
N ASN A 96 -26.70 6.94 -0.51
CA ASN A 96 -27.34 8.26 -0.63
C ASN A 96 -27.98 8.76 0.68
N LYS A 97 -27.99 7.95 1.75
CA LYS A 97 -28.64 8.24 3.03
C LYS A 97 -27.66 8.44 4.19
N VAL A 98 -26.36 8.34 3.95
CA VAL A 98 -25.33 8.53 4.98
C VAL A 98 -24.80 9.96 4.92
N ASP A 99 -24.52 10.54 6.10
CA ASP A 99 -23.99 11.90 6.21
C ASP A 99 -22.47 11.93 5.99
N PHE A 100 -21.76 10.86 6.38
CA PHE A 100 -20.31 10.72 6.25
C PHE A 100 -19.98 9.58 5.28
N ILE A 101 -19.92 9.90 3.98
CA ILE A 101 -19.70 8.89 2.93
C ILE A 101 -18.32 8.24 3.04
N LYS A 102 -17.28 9.00 3.40
CA LYS A 102 -15.91 8.49 3.56
C LYS A 102 -15.86 7.36 4.59
N ASP A 103 -16.33 7.62 5.81
CA ASP A 103 -16.41 6.66 6.90
C ASP A 103 -17.17 5.39 6.47
N ALA A 104 -18.28 5.55 5.77
CA ALA A 104 -19.05 4.42 5.25
C ALA A 104 -18.26 3.56 4.25
N TYR A 105 -17.43 4.17 3.39
CA TYR A 105 -16.52 3.43 2.51
C TYR A 105 -15.44 2.70 3.32
N GLU A 106 -14.79 3.38 4.25
CA GLU A 106 -13.72 2.79 5.06
C GLU A 106 -14.21 1.60 5.90
N GLU A 107 -15.37 1.73 6.54
CA GLU A 107 -16.04 0.65 7.27
C GLU A 107 -16.34 -0.51 6.33
N ARG A 108 -16.89 -0.24 5.14
CA ARG A 108 -17.23 -1.28 4.17
C ARG A 108 -16.00 -2.00 3.66
N ILE A 109 -14.94 -1.29 3.33
CA ILE A 109 -13.68 -1.91 2.87
C ILE A 109 -13.09 -2.76 4.00
N THR A 110 -13.12 -2.28 5.24
CA THR A 110 -12.66 -3.06 6.41
C THR A 110 -13.44 -4.38 6.55
N GLN A 111 -14.77 -4.35 6.41
CA GLN A 111 -15.59 -5.57 6.40
C GLN A 111 -15.20 -6.52 5.26
N LEU A 112 -15.02 -6.00 4.04
CA LEU A 112 -14.63 -6.79 2.88
C LEU A 112 -13.23 -7.39 3.04
N LEU A 113 -12.29 -6.66 3.64
CA LEU A 113 -10.94 -7.12 3.92
C LEU A 113 -10.90 -8.26 4.94
N LYS A 114 -11.76 -8.22 5.98
CA LYS A 114 -11.90 -9.34 6.92
C LYS A 114 -12.35 -10.61 6.23
N LEU A 115 -13.43 -10.51 5.45
CA LEU A 115 -13.94 -11.64 4.67
C LEU A 115 -12.89 -12.14 3.67
N LEU A 116 -12.16 -11.23 3.02
CA LEU A 116 -11.06 -11.59 2.13
C LEU A 116 -9.94 -12.32 2.88
N GLY A 117 -9.59 -11.89 4.09
CA GLY A 117 -8.62 -12.56 4.95
C GLY A 117 -9.03 -13.99 5.27
N GLU A 118 -10.27 -14.23 5.70
CA GLU A 118 -10.78 -15.58 5.96
C GLU A 118 -10.69 -16.49 4.72
N VAL A 119 -11.08 -15.97 3.56
CA VAL A 119 -11.04 -16.72 2.32
C VAL A 119 -9.61 -17.00 1.87
N LEU A 120 -8.73 -16.02 1.96
CA LEU A 120 -7.32 -16.16 1.61
C LEU A 120 -6.61 -17.14 2.55
N ASP A 121 -6.90 -17.10 3.85
CA ASP A 121 -6.33 -18.02 4.83
C ASP A 121 -6.77 -19.47 4.56
N SER A 122 -8.04 -19.68 4.18
CA SER A 122 -8.50 -21.00 3.74
C SER A 122 -7.83 -21.45 2.44
N ASN A 123 -7.76 -20.58 1.43
CA ASN A 123 -7.20 -20.89 0.12
C ASN A 123 -5.67 -21.09 0.14
N ASN A 124 -4.96 -20.43 1.06
CA ASN A 124 -3.50 -20.38 1.14
C ASN A 124 -2.99 -20.82 2.54
N LYS A 125 -3.66 -21.80 3.16
CA LYS A 125 -3.45 -22.20 4.55
C LYS A 125 -1.97 -22.35 4.95
N GLU A 126 -1.22 -23.18 4.22
CA GLU A 126 0.20 -23.41 4.54
C GLU A 126 1.05 -22.15 4.45
N LEU A 127 0.82 -21.31 3.43
CA LEU A 127 1.51 -20.04 3.26
C LEU A 127 1.19 -19.07 4.41
N CYS A 128 -0.08 -18.97 4.80
CA CYS A 128 -0.52 -18.09 5.87
C CYS A 128 -0.01 -18.56 7.25
N GLU A 129 -0.04 -19.85 7.53
CA GLU A 129 0.56 -20.43 8.74
C GLU A 129 2.08 -20.22 8.80
N TYR A 130 2.77 -20.33 7.66
CA TYR A 130 4.19 -20.02 7.56
C TYR A 130 4.45 -18.52 7.81
N ALA A 131 3.69 -17.64 7.16
CA ALA A 131 3.85 -16.19 7.27
C ALA A 131 3.69 -15.68 8.71
N ARG A 132 2.71 -16.21 9.47
CA ARG A 132 2.52 -15.83 10.88
C ARG A 132 3.71 -16.14 11.78
N ARG A 133 4.50 -17.17 11.44
CA ARG A 133 5.72 -17.58 12.18
C ARG A 133 7.01 -17.06 11.54
N TYR A 134 6.91 -16.35 10.42
CA TYR A 134 8.08 -15.93 9.67
C TYR A 134 8.81 -14.81 10.41
N GLU A 135 10.11 -15.05 10.63
CA GLU A 135 11.06 -14.04 11.09
C GLU A 135 12.01 -13.70 9.94
N SER A 136 12.30 -12.40 9.77
CA SER A 136 13.17 -11.95 8.69
C SER A 136 14.59 -12.47 8.89
N ASP A 137 15.07 -13.23 7.91
CA ASP A 137 16.45 -13.71 7.88
C ASP A 137 17.36 -12.66 7.23
N ASP A 138 17.87 -11.76 8.07
CA ASP A 138 18.76 -10.68 7.63
C ASP A 138 20.12 -11.21 7.13
N SER A 139 20.49 -12.47 7.42
CA SER A 139 21.74 -13.08 6.94
C SER A 139 21.77 -13.28 5.42
N LYS A 140 20.59 -13.35 4.78
CA LYS A 140 20.45 -13.45 3.32
C LYS A 140 20.71 -12.13 2.59
N TRP A 141 20.87 -11.04 3.33
CA TRP A 141 21.06 -9.70 2.80
C TRP A 141 22.49 -9.22 2.99
N GLN A 142 23.04 -8.57 1.97
CA GLN A 142 24.31 -7.87 2.11
C GLN A 142 24.04 -6.43 2.54
N GLU A 143 24.51 -6.05 3.73
CA GLU A 143 24.45 -4.66 4.18
C GLU A 143 25.34 -3.76 3.31
N VAL A 144 24.82 -2.57 2.99
CA VAL A 144 25.47 -1.52 2.24
C VAL A 144 25.85 -0.42 3.22
N PRO A 145 27.15 -0.07 3.34
CA PRO A 145 27.58 0.96 4.27
C PRO A 145 27.03 2.35 3.87
N PRO A 146 26.90 3.27 4.84
CA PRO A 146 26.55 4.67 4.57
C PRO A 146 27.44 5.30 3.49
N SER A 147 26.81 5.97 2.53
CA SER A 147 27.50 6.54 1.37
C SER A 147 26.71 7.68 0.75
N VAL A 148 27.40 8.67 0.20
CA VAL A 148 26.78 9.73 -0.62
C VAL A 148 26.28 9.21 -1.99
N ASN A 149 26.61 7.97 -2.34
CA ASN A 149 26.24 7.35 -3.60
C ASN A 149 25.09 6.33 -3.42
N PRO A 150 24.33 6.04 -4.48
CA PRO A 150 23.36 4.95 -4.49
C PRO A 150 24.02 3.59 -4.18
N PRO A 151 23.27 2.64 -3.59
CA PRO A 151 21.85 2.71 -3.29
C PRO A 151 21.50 3.41 -1.96
N PHE A 152 22.49 3.64 -1.09
CA PHE A 152 22.27 4.25 0.23
C PHE A 152 21.62 5.64 0.13
N SER A 153 22.14 6.48 -0.76
CA SER A 153 21.70 7.87 -0.88
C SER A 153 20.22 8.02 -1.23
N ILE A 154 19.70 7.06 -2.00
CA ILE A 154 18.30 7.00 -2.41
C ILE A 154 17.43 6.63 -1.19
N GLY A 155 17.84 5.63 -0.40
CA GLY A 155 17.15 5.23 0.82
C GLY A 155 16.92 6.39 1.77
N TYR A 156 17.96 7.21 1.97
CA TYR A 156 17.90 8.36 2.86
C TYR A 156 16.99 9.47 2.32
N CYS A 157 17.26 10.05 1.15
CA CYS A 157 16.49 11.22 0.71
C CYS A 157 15.13 10.91 0.05
N ALA A 158 14.92 9.71 -0.50
CA ALA A 158 13.65 9.37 -1.15
C ALA A 158 12.61 8.83 -0.16
N PHE A 159 13.06 8.12 0.89
CA PHE A 159 12.19 7.39 1.82
C PHE A 159 12.41 7.74 3.30
N GLY A 160 13.56 8.33 3.65
CA GLY A 160 14.03 8.58 5.01
C GLY A 160 13.50 9.82 5.73
N ALA A 161 12.45 10.45 5.21
CA ALA A 161 11.89 11.63 5.86
C ALA A 161 11.21 11.22 7.19
N ASN A 162 11.64 11.76 8.31
CA ASN A 162 10.74 12.19 9.38
C ASN A 162 11.54 13.24 10.15
N ASN A 163 11.13 14.51 10.04
CA ASN A 163 11.80 15.64 10.70
C ASN A 163 11.82 15.53 12.23
N GLN A 164 11.07 14.58 12.82
CA GLN A 164 11.03 14.33 14.26
C GLN A 164 12.38 13.97 14.87
N TYR A 165 13.30 13.39 14.09
CA TYR A 165 14.55 12.81 14.63
C TYR A 165 15.82 13.18 13.83
N GLY A 166 15.74 14.14 12.90
CA GLY A 166 16.92 14.60 12.17
C GLY A 166 16.67 15.82 11.29
N ILE A 167 17.72 16.63 11.07
CA ILE A 167 17.64 17.85 10.27
C ILE A 167 17.78 17.51 8.78
N PHE A 168 16.75 16.88 8.24
CA PHE A 168 16.74 16.32 6.89
C PHE A 168 17.11 17.34 5.79
N TYR A 169 16.64 18.59 5.92
CA TYR A 169 16.94 19.67 4.97
C TYR A 169 18.43 20.04 4.89
N HIS A 170 19.24 19.70 5.90
CA HIS A 170 20.70 19.88 5.83
C HIS A 170 21.37 18.85 4.92
N TYR A 171 20.72 17.73 4.67
CA TYR A 171 21.29 16.57 3.99
C TYR A 171 20.67 16.26 2.64
N CYS A 172 19.47 16.80 2.37
CA CYS A 172 18.71 16.53 1.15
C CYS A 172 18.19 17.81 0.52
N THR A 173 18.19 17.85 -0.81
CA THR A 173 17.58 18.92 -1.60
C THR A 173 16.06 18.77 -1.70
N GLU A 174 15.38 19.82 -2.15
CA GLU A 174 13.96 19.79 -2.55
C GLU A 174 13.67 18.79 -3.69
N LYS A 175 14.70 18.27 -4.37
CA LYS A 175 14.56 17.23 -5.38
C LYS A 175 14.81 15.83 -4.82
N ARG A 176 14.90 15.68 -3.49
CA ARG A 176 15.22 14.41 -2.80
C ARG A 176 16.59 13.85 -3.19
N GLU A 177 17.54 14.73 -3.48
CA GLU A 177 18.91 14.36 -3.77
C GLU A 177 19.79 14.64 -2.56
N ILE A 178 20.78 13.79 -2.31
CA ILE A 178 21.74 14.03 -1.22
C ILE A 178 22.57 15.28 -1.51
N ILE A 179 22.66 16.16 -0.53
CA ILE A 179 23.67 17.23 -0.44
C ILE A 179 25.00 16.56 -0.09
N LYS A 180 25.77 16.20 -1.13
CA LYS A 180 26.96 15.34 -1.01
C LYS A 180 27.96 15.80 0.05
N LYS A 181 28.20 17.12 0.15
CA LYS A 181 29.17 17.68 1.09
C LYS A 181 28.76 17.45 2.55
N GLU A 182 27.53 17.82 2.89
CA GLU A 182 27.01 17.73 4.26
C GLU A 182 26.84 16.26 4.68
N MET A 183 26.31 15.42 3.79
CA MET A 183 26.21 13.98 4.07
C MET A 183 27.58 13.31 4.23
N ALA A 184 28.57 13.63 3.38
CA ALA A 184 29.93 13.09 3.53
C ALA A 184 30.55 13.47 4.87
N LYS A 185 30.30 14.70 5.33
CA LYS A 185 30.72 15.18 6.64
C LYS A 185 30.04 14.40 7.76
N ALA A 186 28.72 14.29 7.73
CA ALA A 186 27.94 13.57 8.74
C ALA A 186 28.34 12.08 8.85
N ILE A 187 28.56 11.40 7.72
CA ILE A 187 29.04 10.01 7.70
C ILE A 187 30.43 9.91 8.34
N LYS A 188 31.35 10.81 7.96
CA LYS A 188 32.73 10.81 8.48
C LYS A 188 32.77 11.08 9.99
N GLU A 189 31.94 12.01 10.46
CA GLU A 189 31.90 12.44 11.85
C GLU A 189 31.03 11.54 12.74
N LYS A 190 30.30 10.58 12.14
CA LYS A 190 29.29 9.75 12.82
C LYS A 190 28.31 10.64 13.60
N ASP A 191 27.77 11.63 12.88
CA ASP A 191 26.90 12.64 13.48
C ASP A 191 25.76 11.98 14.28
N PRO A 192 25.62 12.27 15.58
CA PRO A 192 24.58 11.66 16.43
C PRO A 192 23.17 12.18 16.11
N TYR A 193 23.05 13.27 15.35
CA TYR A 193 21.77 13.88 14.95
C TYR A 193 21.23 13.33 13.62
N ILE A 194 21.88 12.32 13.05
CA ILE A 194 21.40 11.60 11.86
C ILE A 194 21.19 10.12 12.17
N SER A 195 19.94 9.69 12.10
CA SER A 195 19.60 8.26 12.07
C SER A 195 19.70 7.77 10.64
N PHE A 196 20.78 7.04 10.33
CA PHE A 196 20.96 6.45 9.01
C PHE A 196 20.06 5.22 8.84
N PRO A 197 19.29 5.10 7.73
CA PRO A 197 18.60 3.86 7.44
C PRO A 197 19.62 2.76 7.19
N ARG A 198 19.31 1.55 7.62
CA ARG A 198 20.07 0.36 7.23
C ARG A 198 19.67 -0.04 5.83
N VAL A 199 20.65 -0.09 4.92
CA VAL A 199 20.41 -0.39 3.51
C VAL A 199 21.03 -1.73 3.19
N TYR A 200 20.26 -2.57 2.52
CA TYR A 200 20.60 -3.94 2.22
C TYR A 200 20.41 -4.19 0.73
N LYS A 201 21.25 -5.04 0.15
CA LYS A 201 21.11 -5.48 -1.23
C LYS A 201 21.09 -7.00 -1.31
N ARG A 202 20.29 -7.51 -2.25
CA ARG A 202 20.20 -8.94 -2.55
C ARG A 202 19.84 -9.14 -4.01
N LYS A 203 20.36 -10.21 -4.61
CA LYS A 203 19.95 -10.65 -5.94
C LYS A 203 18.91 -11.77 -5.80
N ILE A 204 17.70 -11.53 -6.31
CA ILE A 204 16.51 -12.34 -6.01
C ILE A 204 15.54 -12.31 -7.20
N ASP A 205 14.87 -13.43 -7.47
CA ASP A 205 13.73 -13.51 -8.39
C ASP A 205 12.45 -12.97 -7.71
N ILE A 206 12.35 -11.64 -7.63
CA ILE A 206 11.23 -10.97 -6.94
C ILE A 206 9.91 -11.07 -7.72
N ASN A 207 9.97 -11.25 -9.05
CA ASN A 207 8.80 -11.35 -9.92
C ASN A 207 8.33 -12.80 -10.14
N ASN A 208 9.05 -13.78 -9.57
CA ASN A 208 8.82 -15.21 -9.73
C ASN A 208 8.75 -15.64 -11.21
N ASP A 209 9.61 -15.05 -12.06
CA ASP A 209 9.67 -15.30 -13.51
C ASP A 209 10.98 -15.97 -13.96
N GLY A 210 11.81 -16.39 -13.00
CA GLY A 210 13.12 -16.98 -13.22
C GLY A 210 14.24 -15.95 -13.42
N VAL A 211 13.95 -14.64 -13.43
CA VAL A 211 14.95 -13.59 -13.62
C VAL A 211 15.33 -12.97 -12.28
N LEU A 212 16.62 -13.09 -11.95
CA LEU A 212 17.16 -12.49 -10.74
C LEU A 212 17.36 -10.97 -10.89
N ASP A 213 16.58 -10.19 -10.15
CA ASP A 213 16.71 -8.74 -10.02
C ASP A 213 17.62 -8.35 -8.86
N ASN A 214 18.32 -7.21 -8.96
CA ASN A 214 18.98 -6.62 -7.80
C ASN A 214 17.91 -5.85 -7.01
N VAL A 215 17.59 -6.35 -5.82
CA VAL A 215 16.64 -5.73 -4.91
C VAL A 215 17.41 -5.04 -3.80
N ILE A 216 17.00 -3.81 -3.50
CA ILE A 216 17.49 -3.07 -2.35
C ILE A 216 16.35 -2.95 -1.34
N LEU A 217 16.70 -3.18 -0.08
CA LEU A 217 15.82 -2.97 1.06
C LEU A 217 16.43 -1.87 1.94
N SER A 218 15.69 -0.79 2.15
CA SER A 218 16.06 0.26 3.10
C SER A 218 15.14 0.19 4.30
N ARG A 219 15.70 0.09 5.50
CA ARG A 219 14.96 0.07 6.77
C ARG A 219 15.38 1.27 7.61
N GLY A 220 14.47 2.23 7.76
CA GLY A 220 14.58 3.29 8.75
C GLY A 220 13.89 2.89 10.06
N GLU A 221 13.79 3.85 10.97
CA GLU A 221 13.17 3.66 12.29
C GLU A 221 11.64 3.48 12.20
N TYR A 222 10.99 4.21 11.29
CA TYR A 222 9.53 4.22 11.14
C TYR A 222 9.05 3.82 9.74
N PHE A 223 9.93 3.31 8.89
CA PHE A 223 9.56 2.92 7.52
C PHE A 223 10.54 1.88 6.98
N SER A 224 10.13 1.20 5.93
CA SER A 224 11.08 0.60 5.00
C SER A 224 10.58 0.65 3.57
N ALA A 225 11.50 0.46 2.64
CA ALA A 225 11.23 0.48 1.21
C ALA A 225 11.99 -0.64 0.52
N LEU A 226 11.32 -1.31 -0.43
CA LEU A 226 11.89 -2.27 -1.35
C LEU A 226 11.90 -1.67 -2.75
N TRP A 227 13.03 -1.70 -3.42
CA TRP A 227 13.09 -1.27 -4.82
C TRP A 227 13.98 -2.15 -5.68
N ILE A 228 13.64 -2.17 -6.96
CA ILE A 228 14.36 -2.88 -8.01
C ILE A 228 15.39 -1.95 -8.61
N TYR A 229 16.64 -2.43 -8.69
CA TYR A 229 17.79 -1.68 -9.17
C TYR A 229 18.32 -2.33 -10.46
N LYS A 230 18.29 -1.59 -11.56
CA LYS A 230 18.69 -2.05 -12.89
C LYS A 230 19.67 -1.06 -13.52
N ASN A 231 20.73 -1.59 -14.15
CA ASN A 231 21.71 -0.78 -14.90
C ASN A 231 22.30 0.39 -14.09
N GLY A 232 22.60 0.16 -12.81
CA GLY A 232 23.19 1.19 -11.95
C GLY A 232 22.22 2.30 -11.51
N LYS A 233 20.90 2.09 -11.62
CA LYS A 233 19.89 3.06 -11.18
C LYS A 233 18.63 2.39 -10.62
N LEU A 234 17.88 3.16 -9.83
CA LEU A 234 16.55 2.76 -9.36
C LEU A 234 15.59 2.69 -10.56
N ASP A 235 14.90 1.56 -10.70
CA ASP A 235 13.85 1.38 -11.70
C ASP A 235 12.49 1.63 -11.04
N ALA A 236 12.01 2.87 -11.11
CA ALA A 236 10.77 3.28 -10.45
C ALA A 236 9.54 2.53 -10.99
N LYS A 237 9.53 2.20 -12.28
CA LYS A 237 8.43 1.47 -12.91
C LYS A 237 8.38 0.02 -12.45
N ALA A 238 9.53 -0.65 -12.42
CA ALA A 238 9.62 -2.01 -11.89
C ALA A 238 9.28 -2.05 -10.40
N SER A 239 9.84 -1.12 -9.62
CA SER A 239 9.60 -1.01 -8.18
C SER A 239 8.14 -0.71 -7.87
N GLY A 240 7.46 0.10 -8.68
CA GLY A 240 6.04 0.42 -8.51
C GLY A 240 5.11 -0.79 -8.50
N LYS A 241 5.54 -1.96 -8.98
CA LYS A 241 4.77 -3.21 -8.89
C LYS A 241 4.72 -3.79 -7.47
N ILE A 242 5.70 -3.47 -6.62
CA ILE A 242 5.78 -3.93 -5.22
C ILE A 242 4.71 -3.23 -4.36
N TYR A 243 4.32 -2.02 -4.78
CA TYR A 243 3.45 -1.11 -4.06
C TYR A 243 2.06 -1.10 -4.67
N GLY A 244 1.05 -0.88 -3.82
CA GLY A 244 -0.33 -0.71 -4.25
C GLY A 244 -1.09 0.23 -3.33
N ASP A 245 -2.36 0.39 -3.63
CA ASP A 245 -3.17 1.49 -3.10
C ASP A 245 -4.02 1.07 -1.89
N ASP A 246 -3.59 0.00 -1.25
CA ASP A 246 -4.46 -0.83 -0.44
C ASP A 246 -4.39 -0.53 1.06
N LEU A 247 -3.67 0.53 1.42
CA LEU A 247 -3.46 1.04 2.79
C LEU A 247 -3.86 2.52 2.96
N HIS A 248 -4.64 3.08 2.03
CA HIS A 248 -5.11 4.48 2.11
C HIS A 248 -6.39 4.59 2.96
N PHE A 249 -6.24 4.34 4.25
CA PHE A 249 -7.31 4.56 5.22
C PHE A 249 -6.92 5.74 6.08
N SER A 250 -7.79 6.75 6.13
CA SER A 250 -7.81 7.80 7.13
C SER A 250 -8.97 7.48 8.06
N GLY A 251 -8.85 6.39 8.84
CA GLY A 251 -9.80 6.19 9.93
C GLY A 251 -9.68 7.35 10.91
N ALA A 252 -10.79 7.80 11.50
CA ALA A 252 -10.79 8.90 12.48
C ALA A 252 -9.73 8.71 13.59
N LYS A 253 -9.49 7.45 14.00
CA LYS A 253 -8.43 7.10 14.94
C LYS A 253 -7.03 7.04 14.34
N THR A 254 -6.88 6.71 13.05
CA THR A 254 -5.58 6.71 12.37
C THR A 254 -5.04 8.13 12.21
N GLU A 255 -5.91 9.07 11.85
CA GLU A 255 -5.59 10.49 11.87
C GLU A 255 -5.23 10.88 13.30
N GLU A 256 -6.13 10.69 14.28
CA GLU A 256 -5.88 11.04 15.68
C GLU A 256 -4.56 10.45 16.23
N GLU A 257 -4.28 9.15 16.01
CA GLU A 257 -3.08 8.49 16.52
C GLU A 257 -1.80 8.94 15.84
N VAL A 258 -1.80 9.05 14.51
CA VAL A 258 -0.63 9.60 13.80
C VAL A 258 -0.42 11.06 14.16
N CYS A 259 -1.52 11.80 14.35
CA CYS A 259 -1.53 13.22 14.68
C CYS A 259 -1.16 13.51 16.14
N ILE A 260 -1.52 12.64 17.08
CA ILE A 260 -1.11 12.70 18.48
C ILE A 260 0.40 12.54 18.59
N VAL A 261 0.98 11.60 17.84
CA VAL A 261 2.42 11.31 17.92
C VAL A 261 3.23 12.38 17.21
N ASN A 262 2.72 12.95 16.10
CA ASN A 262 3.45 13.98 15.36
C ASN A 262 2.58 14.80 14.37
N GLU A 263 2.57 16.13 14.55
CA GLU A 263 1.88 17.12 13.69
C GLU A 263 2.35 17.09 12.21
N THR A 264 3.57 16.65 11.96
CA THR A 264 4.21 16.68 10.66
C THR A 264 3.77 15.51 9.74
N PRO A 265 3.89 14.23 10.16
CA PRO A 265 3.14 13.11 9.60
C PRO A 265 1.63 13.33 9.61
N CYS A 266 1.04 13.94 10.65
CA CYS A 266 -0.38 14.30 10.64
C CYS A 266 -0.80 15.06 9.37
N ARG A 267 -0.11 16.18 9.09
CA ARG A 267 -0.32 16.98 7.89
C ARG A 267 -0.06 16.18 6.62
N ALA A 268 0.84 15.20 6.65
CA ALA A 268 1.07 14.28 5.54
C ALA A 268 -0.15 13.39 5.28
N PHE A 269 -0.70 12.81 6.34
CA PHE A 269 -1.87 11.94 6.30
C PHE A 269 -3.15 12.70 5.90
N GLU A 270 -3.39 13.87 6.48
CA GLU A 270 -4.56 14.72 6.18
C GLU A 270 -4.51 15.34 4.79
N LYS A 271 -3.34 15.84 4.36
CA LYS A 271 -3.17 16.57 3.08
C LYS A 271 -2.90 15.64 1.90
N TYR A 272 -2.28 14.50 2.16
CA TYR A 272 -1.88 13.52 1.15
C TYR A 272 -2.23 12.12 1.65
N ALA A 273 -3.51 11.85 1.92
CA ALA A 273 -4.03 10.49 1.81
C ALA A 273 -3.59 9.98 0.43
N LEU A 274 -2.43 9.31 0.40
CA LEU A 274 -1.66 9.22 -0.84
C LEU A 274 -2.55 8.54 -1.87
N PRO A 275 -2.61 9.02 -3.10
CA PRO A 275 -3.36 8.29 -4.13
C PRO A 275 -2.72 6.93 -4.43
N SER A 276 -1.45 6.76 -4.05
CA SER A 276 -0.68 5.52 -4.19
C SER A 276 0.54 5.45 -3.28
N ASN A 277 0.82 4.26 -2.71
CA ASN A 277 2.13 3.95 -2.12
C ASN A 277 3.24 3.74 -3.18
N LYS A 278 2.92 3.87 -4.48
CA LYS A 278 3.87 3.60 -5.57
C LYS A 278 5.01 4.62 -5.60
N ILE A 279 6.23 4.07 -5.61
CA ILE A 279 7.48 4.84 -5.78
C ILE A 279 7.47 5.68 -7.07
N SER A 280 6.80 5.22 -8.13
CA SER A 280 6.75 5.96 -9.40
C SER A 280 6.04 7.30 -9.32
N GLY A 281 5.15 7.51 -8.34
CA GLY A 281 4.47 8.79 -8.13
C GLY A 281 5.30 9.79 -7.31
N ILE A 282 6.43 9.37 -6.73
CA ILE A 282 7.29 10.22 -5.90
C ILE A 282 7.88 11.42 -6.67
N PRO A 283 8.38 11.27 -7.91
CA PRO A 283 8.94 12.39 -8.68
C PRO A 283 7.90 13.39 -9.20
N GLU A 284 6.61 13.02 -9.22
CA GLU A 284 5.52 13.87 -9.73
C GLU A 284 4.90 14.77 -8.63
N GLN A 285 5.35 14.62 -7.38
CA GLN A 285 5.02 15.54 -6.31
C GLN A 285 5.74 16.86 -6.57
N ALA A 286 4.97 17.93 -6.80
CA ALA A 286 5.47 19.20 -7.33
C ALA A 286 6.55 19.86 -6.46
N GLU A 287 6.59 19.56 -5.16
CA GLU A 287 7.61 20.03 -4.22
C GLU A 287 7.86 18.93 -3.17
N PHE A 288 9.13 18.68 -2.84
CA PHE A 288 9.47 17.81 -1.72
C PHE A 288 9.11 18.53 -0.42
N ASN A 289 8.08 18.05 0.26
CA ASN A 289 7.85 18.41 1.64
C ASN A 289 8.53 17.39 2.56
N SER A 290 9.67 17.76 3.17
CA SER A 290 10.39 16.86 4.09
C SER A 290 9.64 16.56 5.38
N GLU A 291 8.53 17.26 5.60
CA GLU A 291 7.57 17.01 6.67
C GLU A 291 6.67 15.78 6.39
N ILE A 292 6.74 15.16 5.21
CA ILE A 292 5.67 14.25 4.74
C ILE A 292 6.27 12.92 4.25
N PRO A 293 6.39 11.89 5.12
CA PRO A 293 6.99 10.63 4.69
C PRO A 293 5.97 9.66 4.11
N ILE A 294 6.22 9.29 2.85
CA ILE A 294 5.33 8.51 1.99
C ILE A 294 5.06 7.09 2.50
N LEU A 295 6.01 6.50 3.22
CA LEU A 295 5.94 5.11 3.70
C LEU A 295 5.95 5.02 5.23
N SER A 296 5.54 6.09 5.92
CA SER A 296 5.46 6.12 7.38
C SER A 296 4.66 4.94 7.91
N TYR A 297 5.24 4.26 8.89
CA TYR A 297 4.73 3.06 9.56
C TYR A 297 4.49 1.86 8.64
N LEU A 298 5.06 1.84 7.43
CA LEU A 298 5.02 0.69 6.53
C LEU A 298 6.35 -0.05 6.55
N THR A 299 6.28 -1.35 6.84
CA THR A 299 7.44 -2.25 6.83
C THR A 299 7.34 -3.27 5.70
N TYR A 300 8.19 -3.13 4.68
CA TYR A 300 8.35 -4.03 3.56
C TYR A 300 9.47 -5.04 3.80
N GLY A 301 9.26 -6.25 3.33
CA GLY A 301 10.26 -7.32 3.35
C GLY A 301 10.00 -8.37 2.28
N VAL A 302 10.83 -9.41 2.29
CA VAL A 302 10.70 -10.55 1.39
C VAL A 302 10.71 -11.82 2.22
N MET A 303 9.74 -12.68 1.95
CA MET A 303 9.62 -14.01 2.52
C MET A 303 9.74 -15.06 1.41
N GLU A 304 10.55 -16.09 1.65
CA GLU A 304 10.65 -17.24 0.75
C GLU A 304 9.76 -18.37 1.26
N PHE A 305 8.94 -18.94 0.38
CA PHE A 305 8.11 -20.08 0.73
C PHE A 305 7.93 -20.97 -0.51
N GLN A 306 8.22 -22.27 -0.36
CA GLN A 306 8.08 -23.29 -1.41
C GLN A 306 8.67 -22.87 -2.78
N GLY A 307 9.85 -22.26 -2.77
CA GLY A 307 10.56 -21.85 -3.99
C GLY A 307 10.07 -20.54 -4.63
N LYS A 308 9.12 -19.84 -4.00
CA LYS A 308 8.65 -18.51 -4.43
C LYS A 308 9.06 -17.41 -3.45
N ASN A 309 9.21 -16.21 -3.97
CA ASN A 309 9.45 -14.99 -3.20
C ASN A 309 8.16 -14.18 -3.07
N TYR A 310 7.79 -13.86 -1.83
CA TYR A 310 6.62 -13.09 -1.48
C TYR A 310 7.04 -11.76 -0.86
N ILE A 311 6.33 -10.69 -1.20
CA ILE A 311 6.49 -9.41 -0.52
C ILE A 311 5.70 -9.48 0.78
N THR A 312 6.38 -9.16 1.89
CA THR A 312 5.72 -8.91 3.16
C THR A 312 5.52 -7.42 3.33
N LEU A 313 4.34 -7.04 3.82
CA LEU A 313 4.01 -5.67 4.17
C LEU A 313 3.32 -5.69 5.52
N TRP A 314 3.92 -5.03 6.50
CA TRP A 314 3.29 -4.75 7.77
C TRP A 314 2.95 -3.26 7.86
N ASN A 315 1.76 -2.97 8.34
CA ASN A 315 1.24 -1.63 8.52
C ASN A 315 1.09 -1.35 10.02
N GLY A 316 2.04 -0.60 10.58
CA GLY A 316 2.05 -0.19 11.97
C GLY A 316 1.17 1.01 12.30
N ARG A 317 0.38 1.52 11.34
CA ARG A 317 -0.52 2.68 11.55
C ARG A 317 -1.68 2.40 12.49
N PHE A 318 -1.97 1.12 12.76
CA PHE A 318 -3.06 0.69 13.63
C PHE A 318 -2.56 0.11 14.97
N ASN A 319 -1.26 0.19 15.26
CA ASN A 319 -0.67 -0.42 16.46
C ASN A 319 -1.21 0.16 17.78
N PHE A 320 -1.79 1.35 17.74
CA PHE A 320 -2.31 2.05 18.92
C PHE A 320 -3.85 2.03 19.00
N ASP A 321 -4.52 1.59 17.93
CA ASP A 321 -5.96 1.34 17.95
C ASP A 321 -6.21 -0.09 18.43
N GLU A 322 -6.33 -0.26 19.75
CA GLU A 322 -6.64 -1.56 20.37
C GLU A 322 -7.96 -2.17 19.89
N ASN A 323 -8.84 -1.37 19.28
CA ASN A 323 -10.10 -1.82 18.70
C ASN A 323 -10.01 -2.04 17.18
N SER A 324 -8.85 -1.78 16.58
CA SER A 324 -8.65 -1.99 15.17
C SER A 324 -8.77 -3.48 14.88
N THR A 325 -9.66 -3.76 13.95
CA THR A 325 -9.87 -5.10 13.42
C THR A 325 -9.35 -5.19 11.99
N TYR A 326 -8.53 -4.21 11.61
CA TYR A 326 -7.86 -4.14 10.33
C TYR A 326 -6.68 -5.11 10.31
N PRO A 327 -6.50 -5.89 9.23
CA PRO A 327 -5.35 -6.78 9.17
C PRO A 327 -4.08 -5.98 8.84
N GLU A 328 -3.15 -5.95 9.79
CA GLU A 328 -1.91 -5.16 9.73
C GLU A 328 -0.87 -5.76 8.79
N THR A 329 -0.85 -7.09 8.65
CA THR A 329 0.12 -7.79 7.81
C THR A 329 -0.54 -8.29 6.54
N ARG A 330 0.18 -8.13 5.43
CA ARG A 330 -0.22 -8.53 4.09
C ARG A 330 0.93 -9.22 3.37
N ILE A 331 0.61 -10.31 2.69
CA ILE A 331 1.57 -11.11 1.94
C ILE A 331 1.15 -11.09 0.48
N TYR A 332 2.04 -10.66 -0.41
CA TYR A 332 1.76 -10.59 -1.85
C TYR A 332 2.68 -11.48 -2.63
N LEU A 333 2.15 -12.04 -3.69
CA LEU A 333 2.94 -12.66 -4.76
C LEU A 333 3.00 -11.67 -5.93
N LEU A 334 4.21 -11.39 -6.42
CA LEU A 334 4.37 -10.78 -7.74
C LEU A 334 4.49 -11.89 -8.77
N GLU A 335 3.70 -11.80 -9.83
CA GLU A 335 3.79 -12.67 -11.00
C GLU A 335 3.60 -11.82 -12.26
N GLY A 336 4.69 -11.59 -12.99
CA GLY A 336 4.73 -10.71 -14.16
C GLY A 336 4.45 -9.23 -13.85
N ASN A 337 3.27 -8.74 -14.24
CA ASN A 337 2.82 -7.36 -13.99
C ASN A 337 1.74 -7.28 -12.89
N LYS A 338 1.44 -8.38 -12.21
CA LYS A 338 0.38 -8.45 -11.21
C LYS A 338 0.97 -8.61 -9.82
N ARG A 339 0.46 -7.79 -8.90
CA ARG A 339 0.62 -7.95 -7.45
C ARG A 339 -0.66 -8.57 -6.93
N GLU A 340 -0.59 -9.81 -6.45
CA GLU A 340 -1.75 -10.51 -5.91
C GLU A 340 -1.61 -10.66 -4.39
N LEU A 341 -2.59 -10.17 -3.63
CA LEU A 341 -2.66 -10.41 -2.19
C LEU A 341 -3.00 -11.89 -1.95
N LYS A 342 -2.16 -12.58 -1.18
CA LYS A 342 -2.26 -14.02 -0.90
C LYS A 342 -2.62 -14.34 0.54
N CYS A 343 -2.28 -13.45 1.47
CA CYS A 343 -2.60 -13.63 2.87
C CYS A 343 -2.73 -12.27 3.55
N THR A 344 -3.59 -12.19 4.56
CA THR A 344 -3.66 -11.02 5.43
C THR A 344 -4.05 -11.43 6.85
N TYR A 345 -3.41 -10.83 7.85
CA TYR A 345 -3.61 -11.17 9.27
C TYR A 345 -3.14 -10.04 10.19
N THR A 346 -3.60 -10.05 11.44
CA THR A 346 -3.12 -9.18 12.53
C THR A 346 -2.11 -9.95 13.37
N LYS A 347 -0.96 -9.35 13.70
CA LYS A 347 0.10 -10.02 14.47
C LYS A 347 -0.26 -9.96 15.96
N GLY A 348 -0.84 -11.02 16.51
CA GLY A 348 -1.21 -11.06 17.93
C GLY A 348 -2.31 -12.04 18.32
N ASN A 349 -3.10 -12.55 17.38
CA ASN A 349 -4.09 -13.59 17.64
C ASN A 349 -3.52 -14.95 17.21
N ASN A 350 -2.83 -15.62 18.15
CA ASN A 350 -2.67 -17.07 18.13
C ASN A 350 -3.87 -17.73 18.78
#